data_AF-A0A1Y1Q441-F1
#
_entry.id   AF-A0A1Y1Q441-F1
#
_cell.length_a   1.000
_cell.length_b   1.000
_cell.length_c   1.000
_cell.angle_alpha   90.00
_cell.angle_beta   90.00
_cell.angle_gamma   90.00
#
_symmetry.space_group_name_H-M   'P 1'
#
loop_
_entity.id
_entity.type
_entity.pdbx_description
1 polymer ?
#
loop_
_entity_poly.entity_id
_entity_poly.type
_entity_poly.pdbx_seq_one_letter_code
_entity_poly.pdbx_strand_id
1 'polypeptide(L)' 'ADNWINCYSLTDEALASRIREDGIDILVDLAGHTGRNRLLVLARKPAPNQGLKYITNIL' A
#
# COMPACT_ATOMS: atom_id res chain seq x y z
N ALA A 1 -16.28 8.83 -0.31
CA ALA A 1 -15.53 9.53 -1.37
C ALA A 1 -14.37 8.64 -1.74
N ASP A 2 -14.14 8.43 -3.03
CA ASP A 2 -13.13 7.50 -3.52
C ASP A 2 -11.84 8.30 -3.80
N ASN A 3 -10.80 8.05 -3.00
CA ASN A 3 -9.50 8.74 -3.14
C ASN A 3 -8.51 7.82 -3.86
N TRP A 4 -8.31 8.08 -5.14
CA TRP A 4 -7.29 7.39 -5.92
C TRP A 4 -5.96 8.13 -5.89
N ILE A 5 -4.89 7.44 -5.51
CA ILE A 5 -3.53 7.98 -5.50
C ILE A 5 -2.65 7.11 -6.41
N ASN A 6 -2.05 7.71 -7.43
CA ASN A 6 -1.02 7.02 -8.21
C ASN A 6 0.29 7.02 -7.41
N CYS A 7 0.72 5.83 -6.97
CA CYS A 7 1.94 5.63 -6.19
C CYS A 7 3.05 4.90 -6.97
N TYR A 8 2.91 4.73 -8.30
CA TYR A 8 3.87 3.98 -9.10
C TYR A 8 5.30 4.49 -8.99
N SER A 9 5.47 5.82 -9.02
CA SER A 9 6.78 6.47 -8.92
C SER A 9 7.34 6.56 -7.50
N LEU A 10 6.57 6.16 -6.48
CA LEU A 10 7.03 6.20 -5.10
C LEU A 10 7.97 5.04 -4.80
N THR A 11 9.03 5.34 -4.06
CA THR A 11 9.82 4.31 -3.38
C THR A 11 8.96 3.63 -2.31
N ASP A 12 9.34 2.42 -1.92
CA ASP A 12 8.60 1.70 -0.88
C ASP A 12 8.57 2.45 0.46
N GLU A 13 9.63 3.20 0.76
CA GLU A 13 9.70 4.03 1.95
C GLU A 13 8.73 5.21 1.87
N ALA A 14 8.73 5.94 0.75
CA ALA A 14 7.82 7.07 0.55
C ALA A 14 6.35 6.61 0.59
N LEU A 15 6.05 5.46 -0.01
CA LEU A 15 4.71 4.88 0.04
C LEU A 15 4.33 4.45 1.46
N ALA A 16 5.23 3.83 2.23
CA ALA A 16 4.97 3.45 3.62
C ALA A 16 4.77 4.66 4.55
N SER A 17 5.48 5.77 4.32
CA SER A 17 5.25 7.01 5.06
C SER A 17 3.91 7.63 4.71
N ARG A 18 3.58 7.69 3.42
CA ARG A 18 2.29 8.20 2.95
C ARG A 18 1.10 7.42 3.52
N ILE A 19 1.16 6.09 3.53
CA ILE A 19 0.11 5.24 4.12
C ILE A 19 -0.13 5.57 5.60
N ARG A 20 0.94 5.88 6.35
CA ARG A 20 0.84 6.29 7.76
C ARG A 20 0.22 7.68 7.92
N GLU A 21 0.66 8.63 7.10
CA GLU A 21 0.13 10.00 7.10
C GLU A 21 -1.34 10.06 6.72
N ASP A 22 -1.76 9.24 5.76
CA ASP A 22 -3.16 9.11 5.33
C ASP A 22 -4.03 8.40 6.38
N GLY A 23 -3.44 7.86 7.45
CA GLY A 23 -4.17 7.20 8.54
C GLY A 23 -4.89 5.93 8.10
N ILE A 24 -4.32 5.18 7.16
CA ILE A 24 -4.96 3.97 6.63
C ILE A 24 -4.97 2.87 7.69
N ASP A 25 -6.17 2.46 8.11
CA ASP A 25 -6.35 1.41 9.11
C ASP A 25 -6.10 0.00 8.56
N ILE A 26 -6.44 -0.24 7.28
CA ILE A 26 -6.38 -1.55 6.62
C ILE A 26 -5.69 -1.40 5.26
N LEU A 27 -4.54 -2.08 5.09
CA LEU A 27 -3.80 -2.11 3.83
C LEU A 27 -3.94 -3.46 3.12
N VAL A 28 -4.13 -3.43 1.79
CA VAL A 28 -4.31 -4.61 0.94
C VAL A 28 -3.36 -4.61 -0.23
N ASP A 29 -2.73 -5.75 -0.46
CA ASP A 29 -2.01 -6.02 -1.70
C ASP A 29 -2.90 -6.77 -2.69
N LEU A 30 -3.11 -6.17 -3.86
CA LEU A 30 -3.87 -6.74 -4.97
C LEU A 30 -2.96 -7.34 -6.06
N ALA A 31 -1.64 -7.16 -5.97
CA ALA A 31 -0.67 -7.69 -6.93
C ALA A 31 -0.31 -9.17 -6.67
N GLY A 32 -0.44 -9.64 -5.42
CA GLY A 32 -0.14 -11.02 -5.04
C GLY A 32 1.31 -11.43 -5.31
N HIS A 33 1.54 -12.69 -5.70
CA HIS A 33 2.89 -13.21 -6.05
C HIS A 33 3.33 -12.88 -7.48
N THR A 34 2.64 -11.97 -8.18
CA THR A 34 3.08 -11.53 -9.51
C THR A 34 4.24 -10.52 -9.37
N GLY A 35 5.06 -10.39 -10.41
CA GLY A 35 6.20 -9.46 -10.39
C GLY A 35 5.75 -8.00 -10.17
N ARG A 36 6.59 -7.19 -9.51
CA ARG A 36 6.33 -5.80 -9.05
C ARG A 36 5.39 -5.65 -7.84
N ASN A 37 5.29 -6.66 -7.00
CA ASN A 37 4.60 -6.54 -5.71
C ASN A 37 5.36 -5.63 -4.72
N ARG A 38 4.64 -5.06 -3.76
CA ARG A 38 5.20 -4.17 -2.72
C ARG A 38 5.35 -4.88 -1.38
N LEU A 39 5.86 -6.11 -1.41
CA LEU A 39 6.06 -6.91 -0.19
C LEU A 39 6.93 -6.17 0.84
N LEU A 40 7.89 -5.37 0.39
CA LEU A 40 8.73 -4.54 1.28
C LEU A 40 7.96 -3.38 1.93
N VAL A 41 6.89 -2.86 1.30
CA VAL A 41 5.99 -1.88 1.93
C VAL A 41 5.17 -2.58 3.02
N LEU A 42 4.64 -3.77 2.74
CA LEU A 42 3.90 -4.56 3.72
C LEU A 42 4.77 -4.92 4.93
N ALA A 43 6.03 -5.31 4.69
CA ALA A 43 6.98 -5.65 5.75
C ALA A 43 7.24 -4.48 6.72
N ARG A 44 7.06 -3.23 6.28
CA ARG A 44 7.19 -2.03 7.12
C ARG A 44 5.98 -1.80 8.05
N LYS A 45 4.91 -2.58 7.95
CA LYS A 45 3.67 -2.47 8.73
C LYS A 45 3.16 -1.02 8.86
N PRO A 46 2.96 -0.30 7.74
CA PRO A 46 2.55 1.11 7.78
C PRO A 46 1.09 1.31 8.24
N ALA A 47 0.29 0.25 8.26
CA ALA A 47 -1.07 0.25 8.80
C ALA A 47 -1.13 -0.68 10.04
N PRO A 48 -1.92 -0.34 11.08
CA PRO A 48 -2.06 -1.17 12.28
C PRO A 48 -2.61 -2.57 11.99
N ASN A 49 -3.54 -2.68 11.03
CA ASN A 49 -4.10 -3.95 10.58
C ASN A 49 -3.77 -4.18 9.10
N GLN A 50 -3.30 -5.39 8.78
CA GLN A 50 -3.07 -5.83 7.41
C GLN A 50 -4.05 -6.97 7.11
N GLY A 51 -4.92 -6.81 6.12
CA GLY A 51 -6.03 -7.73 5.86
C GLY A 51 -6.71 -7.42 4.53
N LEU A 52 -7.59 -8.30 4.06
CA LEU A 52 -8.18 -8.22 2.72
C LEU A 52 -9.37 -7.23 2.66
N LYS A 53 -9.15 -5.92 2.44
CA LYS A 53 -10.15 -4.98 1.83
C LYS A 53 -9.62 -3.61 1.30
N TYR A 54 -9.61 -3.47 -0.04
CA TYR A 54 -9.42 -2.30 -0.95
C TYR A 54 -8.08 -1.53 -1.11
N ILE A 55 -7.54 -1.68 -2.34
CA ILE A 55 -6.92 -0.76 -3.31
C ILE A 55 -5.74 0.15 -2.87
N THR A 56 -4.53 -0.37 -3.04
CA THR A 56 -3.53 0.32 -3.88
C THR A 56 -3.38 -0.47 -5.17
N ASN A 57 -3.80 0.10 -6.30
CA ASN A 57 -3.45 -0.46 -7.60
C ASN A 57 -2.03 -0.02 -7.92
N ILE A 58 -1.14 -1.00 -8.03
CA ILE A 58 0.22 -0.80 -8.49
C ILE A 58 0.28 -1.58 -9.79
N LEU A 59 -0.09 -0.90 -10.89
CA LEU A 59 0.32 -1.31 -12.23
C LEU A 59 1.77 -0.88 -12.43
#